data_AF-A0A7Y2BL54-F1
#
_entry.id   AF-A0A7Y2BL54-F1
#
_cell.length_a   1.000
_cell.length_b   1.000
_cell.length_c   1.000
_cell.angle_alpha   90.00
_cell.angle_beta   90.00
_cell.angle_gamma   90.00
#
_symmetry.space_group_name_H-M   'P 1'
#
loop_
_entity.id
_entity.type
_entity.pdbx_description
1 polymer ?
#
loop_
_entity_poly.entity_id
_entity_poly.type
_entity_poly.pdbx_seq_one_letter_code
_entity_poly.pdbx_strand_id
1 'polypeptide(L)'
;YRLLIVLGALLTLALGALLAWLFMRWWQKRDRPEPAPPPPPPPWETAFAELHELERGRASAIAEGRTEPWVDAVSDSIRAYLGRRYGFHGLESTTDEIASQLDLAKSLAVAPGEVVGFLGQCDLVKFAKASLADDGSRALIEDALALVDRTRPATVRHDGGAS
;
A
#
# COMPACT_ATOMS: atom_id res chain seq x y z
N TYR A 1 52.70 -2.38 53.55
CA TYR A 1 51.28 -2.14 53.85
C TYR A 1 50.69 -0.94 53.11
N ARG A 2 51.19 0.30 53.28
CA ARG A 2 50.64 1.49 52.60
C ARG A 2 50.56 1.39 51.07
N LEU A 3 51.62 0.87 50.42
CA LEU A 3 51.66 0.71 48.95
C LEU A 3 50.59 -0.26 48.42
N LEU A 4 50.35 -1.38 49.12
CA LEU A 4 49.34 -2.38 48.75
C LEU A 4 47.91 -1.85 48.90
N ILE A 5 47.67 -1.01 49.91
CA ILE A 5 46.38 -0.33 50.12
C ILE A 5 46.11 0.66 48.98
N VAL A 6 47.14 1.43 48.56
CA VAL A 6 47.01 2.38 47.44
C VAL A 6 46.76 1.64 46.12
N LEU A 7 47.48 0.55 45.86
CA LEU A 7 47.28 -0.28 44.66
C LEU A 7 45.88 -0.91 44.63
N GLY A 8 45.40 -1.42 45.76
CA GLY A 8 44.04 -1.97 45.88
C GLY A 8 42.95 -0.92 45.61
N ALA A 9 43.11 0.30 46.14
CA ALA A 9 42.18 1.40 45.93
C ALA A 9 42.16 1.89 44.47
N LEU A 10 43.32 1.91 43.79
CA LEU A 10 43.37 2.26 42.37
C LEU A 10 42.70 1.18 41.50
N LEU A 11 42.87 -0.09 41.85
CA LEU A 11 42.29 -1.20 41.10
C LEU A 11 40.75 -1.22 41.20
N THR A 12 40.20 -0.96 42.39
CA THR A 12 38.75 -0.86 42.59
C THR A 12 38.16 0.34 41.86
N LEU A 13 38.86 1.48 41.85
CA LEU A 13 38.42 2.68 41.15
C LEU A 13 38.44 2.50 39.63
N ALA A 14 39.49 1.87 39.10
CA ALA A 14 39.60 1.52 37.67
C ALA A 14 38.51 0.53 37.25
N LEU A 15 38.24 -0.50 38.08
CA LEU A 15 37.18 -1.47 37.81
C LEU A 15 35.78 -0.82 37.86
N GLY A 16 35.55 0.07 38.83
CA GLY A 16 34.30 0.84 38.91
C GLY A 16 34.08 1.73 37.69
N ALA A 17 35.12 2.43 37.24
CA ALA A 17 35.06 3.25 36.02
C ALA A 17 34.79 2.42 34.76
N LEU A 18 35.43 1.25 34.65
CA LEU A 18 35.21 0.34 33.53
C LEU A 18 33.77 -0.19 33.49
N LEU A 19 33.24 -0.60 34.65
CA LEU A 19 31.86 -1.09 34.76
C LEU A 19 30.84 0.02 34.45
N ALA A 20 31.05 1.24 34.94
CA ALA A 20 30.22 2.39 34.63
C ALA A 20 30.24 2.72 33.13
N TRP A 21 31.43 2.68 32.50
CA TRP A 21 31.58 2.92 31.06
C TRP A 21 30.88 1.85 30.22
N LEU A 22 31.03 0.57 30.57
CA LEU A 22 30.33 -0.54 29.90
C LEU A 22 28.81 -0.42 30.07
N PHE A 23 28.33 -0.05 31.25
CA PHE A 23 26.91 0.14 31.52
C PHE A 23 26.33 1.31 30.71
N MET A 24 27.01 2.47 30.68
CA MET A 24 26.62 3.60 29.83
C MET A 24 26.58 3.23 28.35
N ARG A 25 27.61 2.51 27.86
CA ARG A 25 27.67 2.05 26.46
C ARG A 25 26.56 1.07 26.12
N TRP A 26 26.14 0.25 27.08
CA TRP A 26 25.04 -0.71 26.89
C TRP A 26 23.68 -0.01 26.89
N TRP A 27 23.47 0.99 27.76
CA TRP A 27 22.25 1.80 27.76
C TRP A 27 22.12 2.68 26.51
N GLN A 28 23.19 3.34 26.07
CA GLN A 28 23.20 4.13 24.82
C GLN A 28 22.90 3.30 23.55
N LYS A 29 23.12 1.98 23.60
CA LYS A 29 22.74 1.08 22.50
C LYS A 29 21.28 0.65 22.54
N ARG A 30 20.63 0.68 23.72
CA ARG A 30 19.20 0.40 23.88
C ARG A 30 18.33 1.60 23.49
N ASP A 31 18.83 2.81 23.71
CA ASP A 31 18.10 4.05 23.40
C ASP A 31 18.30 4.54 21.97
N ARG A 32 18.61 3.66 21.02
CA ARG A 32 18.50 4.00 19.60
C ARG A 32 17.07 3.70 19.17
N PRO A 33 16.17 4.70 19.12
CA PRO A 33 14.88 4.50 18.51
C PRO A 33 15.12 3.98 17.10
N GLU A 34 14.58 2.81 16.81
CA GLU A 34 14.58 2.27 15.45
C GLU A 34 13.93 3.32 14.56
N PRO A 35 14.55 3.70 13.43
CA PRO A 35 13.94 4.68 12.54
C PRO A 35 12.53 4.18 12.18
N ALA A 36 11.54 5.07 12.31
CA ALA A 36 10.17 4.74 11.98
C ALA A 36 10.12 4.13 10.57
N PRO A 37 9.30 3.09 10.34
CA PRO A 37 9.17 2.51 9.02
C PRO A 37 8.79 3.59 8.01
N PRO A 38 9.24 3.48 6.74
CA PRO A 38 8.87 4.43 5.71
C PRO A 38 7.33 4.51 5.62
N PRO A 39 6.78 5.68 5.27
CA PRO A 39 5.34 5.80 5.08
C PRO A 39 4.87 4.80 4.02
N PRO A 40 3.65 4.27 4.14
CA PRO A 40 3.11 3.38 3.12
C PRO A 40 3.08 4.08 1.76
N PRO A 41 3.27 3.34 0.66
CA PRO A 41 3.20 3.91 -0.67
C PRO A 41 1.82 4.55 -0.92
N PRO A 42 1.74 5.55 -1.81
CA PRO A 42 0.48 6.13 -2.21
C PRO A 42 -0.52 5.08 -2.73
N PRO A 43 -1.84 5.26 -2.52
CA PRO A 43 -2.84 4.26 -2.89
C PRO A 43 -2.79 3.80 -4.35
N TRP A 44 -2.50 4.72 -5.29
CA TRP A 44 -2.41 4.40 -6.72
C TRP A 44 -1.19 3.56 -7.06
N GLU A 45 -0.05 3.73 -6.36
CA GLU A 45 1.14 2.90 -6.59
C GLU A 45 0.89 1.45 -6.18
N THR A 46 0.21 1.26 -5.03
CA THR A 46 -0.24 -0.08 -4.61
C THR A 46 -1.20 -0.69 -5.61
N ALA A 47 -2.18 0.08 -6.09
CA ALA A 47 -3.15 -0.39 -7.09
C ALA A 47 -2.48 -0.78 -8.41
N PHE A 48 -1.58 0.05 -8.94
CA PHE A 48 -0.82 -0.27 -10.16
C PHE A 48 0.01 -1.54 -9.98
N ALA A 49 0.69 -1.69 -8.84
CA ALA A 49 1.47 -2.90 -8.57
C ALA A 49 0.57 -4.16 -8.58
N GLU A 50 -0.56 -4.13 -7.87
CA GLU A 50 -1.53 -5.22 -7.84
C GLU A 50 -2.10 -5.54 -9.23
N LEU A 51 -2.56 -4.51 -9.97
CA LEU A 51 -3.13 -4.68 -11.31
C LEU A 51 -2.10 -5.21 -12.32
N HIS A 52 -0.84 -4.79 -12.27
CA HIS A 52 0.20 -5.33 -13.15
C HIS A 52 0.61 -6.77 -12.80
N GLU A 53 0.50 -7.19 -11.54
CA GLU A 53 0.63 -8.60 -11.18
C GLU A 53 -0.55 -9.42 -11.75
N LEU A 54 -1.77 -8.90 -11.63
CA LEU A 54 -2.97 -9.53 -12.21
C LEU A 54 -2.91 -9.61 -13.73
N GLU A 55 -2.41 -8.56 -14.40
CA GLU A 55 -2.17 -8.52 -15.85
C GLU A 55 -1.23 -9.65 -16.29
N ARG A 56 -0.10 -9.83 -15.59
CA ARG A 56 0.84 -10.93 -15.85
C ARG A 56 0.23 -12.31 -15.61
N GLY A 57 -0.65 -12.43 -14.61
CA GLY A 57 -1.36 -13.66 -14.28
C GLY A 57 -2.52 -14.01 -15.22
N ARG A 58 -2.97 -13.06 -16.05
CA ARG A 58 -4.20 -13.18 -16.89
C ARG A 58 -4.19 -14.41 -17.80
N ALA A 59 -3.08 -14.67 -18.49
CA ALA A 59 -2.98 -15.81 -19.41
C ALA A 59 -3.12 -17.17 -18.70
N SER A 60 -2.55 -17.30 -17.50
CA SER A 60 -2.70 -18.49 -16.65
C SER A 60 -4.15 -18.61 -16.14
N ALA A 61 -4.77 -17.51 -15.71
CA ALA A 61 -6.16 -17.52 -15.28
C ALA A 61 -7.11 -18.01 -16.38
N ILE A 62 -6.89 -17.61 -17.64
CA ILE A 62 -7.68 -18.08 -18.79
C ILE A 62 -7.42 -19.57 -19.05
N ALA A 63 -6.16 -19.97 -19.16
CA ALA A 63 -5.78 -21.35 -19.47
C ALA A 63 -6.32 -22.35 -18.43
N GLU A 64 -6.43 -21.92 -17.17
CA GLU A 64 -6.87 -22.75 -16.06
C GLU A 64 -8.36 -22.59 -15.73
N GLY A 65 -9.12 -21.83 -16.53
CA GLY A 65 -10.55 -21.60 -16.32
C GLY A 65 -10.87 -20.83 -15.03
N ARG A 66 -9.91 -20.05 -14.52
CA ARG A 66 -10.00 -19.25 -13.28
C ARG A 66 -10.18 -17.75 -13.55
N THR A 67 -10.94 -17.41 -14.58
CA THR A 67 -11.22 -16.01 -14.94
C THR A 67 -12.14 -15.33 -13.93
N GLU A 68 -13.11 -16.04 -13.35
CA GLU A 68 -13.97 -15.50 -12.26
C GLU A 68 -13.17 -14.99 -11.05
N PRO A 69 -12.33 -15.79 -10.36
CA PRO A 69 -11.55 -15.29 -9.23
C PRO A 69 -10.52 -14.25 -9.63
N TRP A 70 -10.04 -14.26 -10.88
CA TRP A 70 -9.17 -13.21 -11.41
C TRP A 70 -9.93 -11.88 -11.55
N VAL A 71 -11.17 -11.89 -12.06
CA VAL A 71 -12.03 -10.69 -12.13
C VAL A 71 -12.36 -10.17 -10.72
N ASP A 72 -12.61 -11.07 -9.75
CA ASP A 72 -12.86 -10.66 -8.36
C ASP A 72 -11.64 -9.92 -7.79
N ALA A 73 -10.42 -10.43 -8.03
CA ALA A 73 -9.19 -9.78 -7.60
C ALA A 73 -8.95 -8.41 -8.28
N VAL A 74 -9.31 -8.26 -9.56
CA VAL A 74 -9.27 -6.95 -10.25
C VAL A 74 -10.26 -5.97 -9.60
N SER A 75 -11.48 -6.43 -9.31
CA SER A 75 -12.50 -5.62 -8.65
C SER A 75 -12.07 -5.19 -7.25
N ASP A 76 -11.50 -6.10 -6.46
CA ASP A 76 -11.01 -5.84 -5.12
C ASP A 76 -9.86 -4.83 -5.11
N SER A 77 -8.94 -4.89 -6.07
CA SER A 77 -7.86 -3.91 -6.19
C SER A 77 -8.43 -2.49 -6.41
N ILE A 78 -9.43 -2.35 -7.29
CA ILE A 78 -10.10 -1.07 -7.54
C ILE A 78 -10.88 -0.59 -6.32
N ARG A 79 -11.65 -1.46 -5.66
CA ARG A 79 -12.39 -1.11 -4.44
C ARG A 79 -11.46 -0.65 -3.33
N ALA A 80 -10.39 -1.40 -3.07
CA ALA A 80 -9.40 -1.07 -2.05
C ALA A 80 -8.69 0.27 -2.37
N TYR A 81 -8.36 0.49 -3.64
CA TYR A 81 -7.79 1.75 -4.11
C TYR A 81 -8.71 2.93 -3.85
N LEU A 82 -9.97 2.86 -4.29
CA LEU A 82 -10.95 3.94 -4.11
C LEU A 82 -11.15 4.24 -2.61
N GLY A 83 -11.29 3.20 -1.79
CA GLY A 83 -11.43 3.35 -0.34
C GLY A 83 -10.24 4.08 0.28
N ARG A 84 -9.00 3.65 -0.02
CA ARG A 84 -7.78 4.32 0.45
C ARG A 84 -7.65 5.76 -0.08
N ARG A 85 -8.04 6.01 -1.32
CA ARG A 85 -7.90 7.31 -2.00
C ARG A 85 -8.90 8.35 -1.50
N TYR A 86 -10.12 7.94 -1.20
CA TYR A 86 -11.23 8.84 -0.85
C TYR A 86 -11.68 8.74 0.61
N GLY A 87 -11.11 7.82 1.38
CA GLY A 87 -11.28 7.76 2.84
C GLY A 87 -12.49 6.95 3.30
N PHE A 88 -12.76 5.81 2.68
CA PHE A 88 -13.83 4.88 3.08
C PHE A 88 -13.40 3.40 3.00
N HIS A 89 -14.20 2.50 3.56
CA HIS A 89 -13.91 1.05 3.57
C HIS A 89 -14.33 0.38 2.26
N GLY A 90 -13.51 0.53 1.21
CA GLY A 90 -13.93 0.14 -0.15
C GLY A 90 -14.22 -1.35 -0.35
N LEU A 91 -13.47 -2.26 0.27
CA LEU A 91 -13.73 -3.71 0.20
C LEU A 91 -14.98 -4.14 0.98
N GLU A 92 -15.42 -3.33 1.95
CA GLU A 92 -16.62 -3.59 2.76
C GLU A 92 -17.85 -2.87 2.20
N SER A 93 -17.67 -2.08 1.14
CA SER A 93 -18.73 -1.28 0.52
C SER A 93 -19.27 -1.99 -0.72
N THR A 94 -20.59 -1.95 -0.88
CA THR A 94 -21.28 -2.32 -2.12
C THR A 94 -20.98 -1.30 -3.22
N THR A 95 -21.21 -1.68 -4.48
CA THR A 95 -21.03 -0.79 -5.64
C THR A 95 -21.86 0.50 -5.54
N ASP A 96 -23.08 0.43 -4.99
CA ASP A 96 -23.95 1.61 -4.77
C ASP A 96 -23.46 2.52 -3.63
N GLU A 97 -22.93 1.92 -2.55
CA GLU A 97 -22.32 2.69 -1.47
C GLU A 97 -21.05 3.39 -1.95
N ILE A 98 -20.23 2.73 -2.78
CA ILE A 98 -19.06 3.35 -3.43
C ILE A 98 -19.50 4.54 -4.26
N ALA A 99 -20.56 4.41 -5.08
CA ALA A 99 -21.10 5.53 -5.86
C ALA A 99 -21.41 6.74 -4.97
N SER A 100 -22.12 6.49 -3.87
CA SER A 100 -22.50 7.52 -2.89
C SER A 100 -21.29 8.19 -2.24
N GLN A 101 -20.23 7.43 -1.93
CA GLN A 101 -18.98 7.98 -1.38
C GLN A 101 -18.24 8.85 -2.41
N LEU A 102 -18.26 8.45 -3.68
CA LEU A 102 -17.61 9.18 -4.76
C LEU A 102 -18.35 10.48 -5.11
N ASP A 103 -19.68 10.52 -5.00
CA ASP A 103 -20.48 11.75 -5.14
C ASP A 103 -20.12 12.81 -4.09
N LEU A 104 -19.73 12.37 -2.88
CA LEU A 104 -19.31 13.26 -1.79
C LEU A 104 -17.86 13.75 -1.95
N ALA A 105 -17.07 13.13 -2.83
CA ALA A 105 -15.68 13.49 -3.04
C ALA A 105 -15.55 14.81 -3.81
N LYS A 106 -14.99 15.84 -3.16
CA LYS A 106 -14.84 17.20 -3.73
C LYS A 106 -13.98 17.28 -5.00
N SER A 107 -13.22 16.24 -5.34
CA SER A 107 -12.26 16.25 -6.45
C SER A 107 -12.20 14.90 -7.17
N LEU A 108 -13.34 14.45 -7.68
CA LEU A 108 -13.40 13.27 -8.55
C LEU A 108 -13.06 13.69 -9.99
N ALA A 109 -12.04 13.08 -10.57
CA ALA A 109 -11.60 13.36 -11.95
C ALA A 109 -12.35 12.52 -13.01
N VAL A 110 -13.20 11.61 -12.56
CA VAL A 110 -14.05 10.75 -13.40
C VAL A 110 -15.50 10.86 -12.95
N ALA A 111 -16.46 10.51 -13.80
CA ALA A 111 -17.84 10.46 -13.37
C ALA A 111 -18.05 9.25 -12.43
N PRO A 112 -18.78 9.38 -11.31
CA PRO A 112 -19.11 8.25 -10.44
C PRO A 112 -19.74 7.07 -11.20
N GLY A 113 -20.58 7.38 -12.20
CA GLY A 113 -21.20 6.38 -13.07
C GLY A 113 -20.21 5.53 -13.89
N GLU A 114 -19.01 6.05 -14.17
CA GLU A 114 -17.95 5.29 -14.85
C GLU A 114 -17.38 4.21 -13.92
N VAL A 115 -17.12 4.57 -12.67
CA VAL A 115 -16.67 3.61 -11.63
C VAL A 115 -17.74 2.55 -11.37
N VAL A 116 -19.00 2.98 -11.25
CA VAL A 116 -20.14 2.08 -11.05
C VAL A 116 -20.30 1.13 -12.25
N GLY A 117 -20.16 1.64 -13.47
CA GLY A 117 -20.22 0.83 -14.69
C GLY A 117 -19.12 -0.22 -14.74
N PHE A 118 -17.90 0.12 -14.34
CA PHE A 118 -16.79 -0.82 -14.23
C PHE A 118 -17.04 -1.89 -13.16
N LEU A 119 -17.38 -1.49 -11.93
CA LEU A 119 -17.61 -2.43 -10.82
C LEU A 119 -18.82 -3.35 -11.10
N GLY A 120 -19.86 -2.82 -11.74
CA GLY A 120 -21.02 -3.62 -12.17
C GLY A 120 -20.67 -4.67 -13.22
N GLN A 121 -19.73 -4.40 -14.12
CA GLN A 121 -19.23 -5.40 -15.07
C GLN A 121 -18.49 -6.53 -14.34
N CYS A 122 -17.63 -6.20 -13.38
CA CYS A 122 -16.96 -7.21 -12.54
C CYS A 122 -17.96 -8.06 -11.77
N ASP A 123 -18.94 -7.41 -11.14
CA ASP A 123 -19.97 -8.07 -10.34
C ASP A 123 -20.82 -9.03 -11.19
N LEU A 124 -21.17 -8.64 -12.42
CA LEU A 124 -21.91 -9.51 -13.34
C LEU A 124 -21.14 -10.80 -13.64
N VAL A 125 -19.83 -10.73 -13.88
CA VAL A 125 -18.99 -11.91 -14.14
C VAL A 125 -18.94 -12.80 -12.90
N LYS A 126 -18.73 -12.21 -11.72
CA LYS A 126 -18.70 -12.91 -10.42
C LYS A 126 -20.00 -13.66 -10.15
N PHE A 127 -21.15 -12.99 -10.31
CA PHE A 127 -22.46 -13.58 -10.00
C PHE A 127 -22.95 -14.55 -11.07
N ALA A 128 -22.63 -14.31 -12.35
CA ALA A 128 -22.98 -15.23 -13.43
C ALA A 128 -22.09 -16.47 -13.49
N LYS A 129 -20.98 -16.50 -12.74
CA LYS A 129 -19.90 -17.51 -12.89
C LYS A 129 -19.47 -17.66 -14.34
N ALA A 130 -19.49 -16.54 -15.06
CA ALA A 130 -19.18 -16.50 -16.47
C ALA A 130 -17.67 -16.55 -16.66
N SER A 131 -17.20 -17.27 -17.67
CA SER A 131 -15.81 -17.15 -18.10
C SER A 131 -15.66 -15.93 -18.99
N LEU A 132 -14.64 -15.11 -18.71
CA LEU A 132 -14.30 -13.97 -19.54
C LEU A 132 -13.37 -14.41 -20.67
N ALA A 133 -13.70 -14.02 -21.91
CA ALA A 133 -12.85 -14.28 -23.07
C ALA A 133 -11.54 -13.46 -23.00
N ASP A 134 -10.56 -13.81 -23.84
CA ASP A 134 -9.23 -13.16 -23.85
C ASP A 134 -9.32 -11.65 -24.11
N ASP A 135 -10.16 -11.24 -25.06
CA ASP A 135 -10.42 -9.84 -25.38
C ASP A 135 -11.11 -9.09 -24.23
N GLY A 136 -12.14 -9.70 -23.63
CA GLY A 136 -12.87 -9.12 -22.50
C GLY A 136 -12.00 -8.97 -21.26
N SER A 137 -11.18 -9.96 -20.94
CA SER A 137 -10.23 -9.88 -19.81
C SER A 137 -9.14 -8.85 -20.04
N ARG A 138 -8.66 -8.69 -21.28
CA ARG A 138 -7.72 -7.63 -21.63
C ARG A 138 -8.36 -6.26 -21.46
N ALA A 139 -9.56 -6.05 -22.00
CA ALA A 139 -10.26 -4.78 -21.86
C ALA A 139 -10.51 -4.43 -20.37
N LEU A 140 -10.91 -5.41 -19.56
CA LEU A 140 -11.16 -5.19 -18.14
C LEU A 140 -9.91 -4.70 -17.38
N ILE A 141 -8.74 -5.29 -17.61
CA ILE A 141 -7.52 -4.87 -16.91
C ILE A 141 -7.02 -3.52 -17.42
N GLU A 142 -7.18 -3.23 -18.72
CA GLU A 142 -6.86 -1.92 -19.30
C GLU A 142 -7.75 -0.82 -18.72
N ASP A 143 -9.06 -1.06 -18.59
CA ASP A 143 -10.02 -0.14 -17.97
C ASP A 143 -9.70 0.09 -16.49
N ALA A 144 -9.32 -0.96 -15.75
CA ALA A 144 -8.91 -0.86 -14.36
C ALA A 144 -7.67 0.06 -14.21
N LEU A 145 -6.64 -0.15 -15.03
CA LEU A 145 -5.42 0.66 -15.04
C LEU A 145 -5.72 2.12 -15.40
N ALA A 146 -6.55 2.35 -16.42
CA ALA A 146 -6.96 3.68 -16.84
C ALA A 146 -7.77 4.41 -15.75
N LEU A 147 -8.61 3.68 -15.00
CA LEU A 147 -9.38 4.23 -13.90
C LEU A 147 -8.47 4.74 -12.77
N VAL A 148 -7.46 3.96 -12.39
CA VAL A 148 -6.45 4.38 -11.39
C VAL A 148 -5.68 5.60 -11.89
N ASP A 149 -5.22 5.58 -13.14
CA ASP A 149 -4.44 6.68 -13.71
C ASP A 149 -5.22 8.00 -13.79
N ARG A 150 -6.51 7.95 -14.13
CA ARG A 150 -7.35 9.15 -14.23
C ARG A 150 -7.76 9.71 -12.88
N THR A 151 -7.79 8.89 -11.83
CA THR A 151 -8.27 9.29 -10.50
C THR A 151 -7.15 9.60 -9.50
N ARG A 152 -5.89 9.28 -9.84
CA ARG A 152 -4.74 9.70 -9.03
C ARG A 152 -4.60 11.22 -9.07
N PRO A 153 -4.09 11.86 -8.00
CA PRO A 153 -3.84 13.30 -8.00
C PRO A 153 -2.90 13.67 -9.16
N ALA A 154 -3.21 14.74 -9.88
CA ALA A 154 -2.26 15.33 -10.82
C ALA A 154 -0.97 15.65 -10.05
N THR A 155 0.17 15.20 -10.55
CA THR A 155 1.45 15.60 -9.99
C THR A 155 1.55 17.12 -10.16
N VAL A 156 1.43 17.86 -9.06
CA VAL A 156 1.75 19.29 -9.08
C VAL A 156 3.24 19.35 -9.35
N ARG A 157 3.60 19.59 -10.61
CA ARG A 157 4.96 19.89 -11.01
C ARG A 157 5.32 21.20 -10.32
N HIS A 158 5.92 21.13 -9.14
CA HIS A 158 6.65 22.26 -8.60
C HIS A 158 7.87 22.41 -9.49
N ASP A 159 7.70 23.11 -10.61
CA ASP A 159 8.81 23.72 -11.33
C ASP A 159 9.40 24.75 -10.34
N GLY A 160 10.36 24.28 -9.56
CA GLY A 160 11.19 25.11 -8.70
C GLY A 160 11.93 26.08 -9.58
N GLY A 161 11.35 27.28 -9.74
CA GLY A 161 11.98 28.40 -10.38
C GLY A 161 13.31 28.68 -9.71
N ALA A 162 14.38 28.33 -10.41
CA ALA A 162 15.67 28.93 -10.17
C ALA A 162 15.55 30.42 -10.54
N SER A 163 15.68 31.28 -9.54
CA SER A 163 16.02 32.70 -9.68
C SER A 163 16.92 33.07 -8.52
#